data_AF-A0A151I8E2-F1
#
_entry.id   AF-A0A151I8E2-F1
#
_cell.length_a   1.000
_cell.length_b   1.000
_cell.length_c   1.000
_cell.angle_alpha   90.00
_cell.angle_beta   90.00
_cell.angle_gamma   90.00
#
_symmetry.space_group_name_H-M   'P 1'
#
loop_
_entity.id
_entity.type
_entity.pdbx_description
1 polymer ?
#
loop_
_entity_poly.entity_id
_entity_poly.type
_entity_poly.pdbx_seq_one_letter_code
_entity_poly.pdbx_strand_id
1 'polypeptide(L)'
;MHTGRTLAFKGQATVEALTQSVNSMTYSYTVQPFISAKGVLFSPLLIVLQEKDGKFRPVVKKNLFEPENVYVLASNSGKLTSNLVKQWFEEDFLPASNEKTVLLLDSWSGQNEKTFESFSISRKYFKVVGTTVKTIPAGTTGMIQPLDVFFFCGWCRKSLCMKEFFIDYHYCQIYNN
;
A
#
# COMPACT_ATOMS: atom_id res chain seq x y z
N MET A 1 -0.42 -22.47 3.30
CA MET A 1 0.90 -21.94 2.91
C MET A 1 1.82 -22.05 4.13
N HIS A 2 2.73 -23.04 4.19
CA HIS A 2 3.81 -22.98 5.17
C HIS A 2 4.67 -21.78 4.76
N THR A 3 4.57 -20.67 5.49
CA THR A 3 5.41 -19.50 5.27
C THR A 3 6.87 -19.95 5.27
N GLY A 4 7.69 -19.53 4.31
CA GLY A 4 9.14 -19.79 4.27
C GLY A 4 9.89 -19.07 5.40
N ARG A 5 9.45 -19.28 6.64
CA ARG A 5 10.05 -18.73 7.85
C ARG A 5 11.21 -19.63 8.22
N THR A 6 12.39 -19.05 8.29
CA THR A 6 13.59 -19.73 8.79
C THR A 6 13.60 -19.60 10.30
N LEU A 7 13.52 -20.73 11.00
CA LEU A 7 13.68 -20.77 12.45
C LEU A 7 15.17 -20.75 12.79
N ALA A 8 15.60 -19.82 13.63
CA ALA A 8 16.99 -19.69 14.05
C ALA A 8 17.07 -19.37 15.54
N PHE A 9 18.23 -19.66 16.15
CA PHE A 9 18.44 -19.35 17.55
C PHE A 9 18.62 -17.85 17.77
N LYS A 10 17.95 -17.31 18.78
CA LYS A 10 18.07 -15.90 19.17
C LYS A 10 19.54 -15.61 19.53
N GLY A 11 20.17 -14.68 18.80
CA GLY A 11 21.57 -14.29 19.00
C GLY A 11 22.56 -14.85 17.98
N GLN A 12 22.11 -15.67 17.01
CA GLN A 12 22.97 -16.07 15.88
C GLN A 12 23.35 -14.86 15.02
N ALA A 13 24.65 -14.72 14.73
CA ALA A 13 25.18 -13.63 13.91
C ALA A 13 24.80 -13.77 12.42
N THR A 14 24.72 -15.00 11.94
CA THR A 14 24.36 -15.33 10.56
C THR A 14 23.29 -16.42 10.57
N VAL A 15 22.24 -16.22 9.77
CA VAL A 15 21.16 -17.20 9.57
C VAL A 15 21.07 -17.46 8.07
N GLU A 16 21.31 -18.69 7.67
CA GLU A 16 21.13 -19.12 6.27
C GLU A 16 19.64 -19.40 6.03
N ALA A 17 19.07 -18.76 5.01
CA ALA A 17 17.67 -18.92 4.64
C ALA A 17 17.56 -19.33 3.17
N LEU A 18 16.67 -20.28 2.89
CA LEU A 18 16.41 -20.72 1.53
C LEU A 18 15.45 -19.73 0.86
N THR A 19 15.91 -19.05 -0.19
CA THR A 19 15.11 -18.05 -0.91
C THR A 19 14.57 -18.63 -2.21
N GLN A 20 13.44 -18.08 -2.68
CA GLN A 20 12.83 -18.54 -3.94
C GLN A 20 13.66 -18.12 -5.16
N SER A 21 14.36 -16.99 -5.08
CA SER A 21 15.29 -16.54 -6.11
C SER A 21 16.26 -15.50 -5.55
N VAL A 22 17.43 -15.37 -6.20
CA VAL A 22 18.41 -14.30 -5.91
C VAL A 22 17.80 -12.92 -6.16
N ASN A 23 16.95 -12.78 -7.19
CA ASN A 23 16.30 -11.52 -7.52
C ASN A 23 15.38 -11.02 -6.41
N SER A 24 14.70 -11.92 -5.70
CA SER A 24 13.87 -11.58 -4.52
C SER A 24 14.69 -10.99 -3.37
N MET A 25 16.02 -11.11 -3.40
CA MET A 25 16.92 -10.52 -2.42
C MET A 25 17.53 -9.19 -2.87
N THR A 26 17.69 -8.98 -4.18
CA THR A 26 18.43 -7.84 -4.73
C THR A 26 17.53 -6.73 -5.25
N TYR A 27 16.30 -7.08 -5.63
CA TYR A 27 15.32 -6.15 -6.19
C TYR A 27 14.05 -6.18 -5.35
N SER A 28 13.71 -5.04 -4.74
CA SER A 28 12.40 -4.81 -4.17
C SER A 28 11.65 -3.74 -4.95
N TYR A 29 10.34 -3.84 -4.93
CA TYR A 29 9.43 -2.80 -5.39
C TYR A 29 8.25 -2.78 -4.45
N THR A 30 7.57 -1.64 -4.39
CA THR A 30 6.36 -1.48 -3.61
C THR A 30 5.18 -1.31 -4.53
N VAL A 31 4.09 -1.98 -4.23
CA VAL A 31 2.77 -1.73 -4.84
C VAL A 31 1.87 -1.24 -3.72
N GLN A 32 1.33 -0.05 -3.85
CA GLN A 32 0.44 0.55 -2.85
C GLN A 32 -0.94 0.76 -3.47
N PRO A 33 -1.83 -0.25 -3.36
CA PRO A 33 -3.23 -0.08 -3.68
C PRO A 33 -3.96 0.65 -2.56
N PHE A 34 -5.09 1.26 -2.89
CA PHE A 34 -6.08 1.67 -1.92
C PHE A 34 -7.47 1.31 -2.46
N ILE A 35 -8.36 0.93 -1.55
CA ILE A 35 -9.66 0.35 -1.86
C ILE A 35 -10.74 1.08 -1.06
N SER A 36 -11.86 1.38 -1.71
CA SER A 36 -13.02 1.94 -1.02
C SER A 36 -13.68 0.90 -0.12
N ALA A 37 -14.50 1.36 0.83
CA ALA A 37 -15.36 0.50 1.62
C ALA A 37 -16.34 -0.34 0.77
N LYS A 38 -16.63 0.08 -0.48
CA LYS A 38 -17.45 -0.67 -1.44
C LYS A 38 -16.67 -1.79 -2.16
N GLY A 39 -15.39 -1.99 -1.82
CA GLY A 39 -14.52 -2.96 -2.48
C GLY A 39 -14.04 -2.55 -3.87
N VAL A 40 -14.18 -1.27 -4.24
CA VAL A 40 -13.68 -0.74 -5.52
C VAL A 40 -12.23 -0.29 -5.35
N LEU A 41 -11.32 -0.88 -6.14
CA LEU A 41 -9.92 -0.48 -6.23
C LEU A 41 -9.83 0.88 -6.92
N PHE A 42 -9.04 1.80 -6.35
CA PHE A 42 -8.81 3.09 -6.95
C PHE A 42 -7.69 3.06 -8.00
N SER A 43 -7.76 4.03 -8.91
CA SER A 43 -6.77 4.28 -9.93
C SER A 43 -6.36 5.76 -9.87
N PRO A 44 -5.07 6.10 -10.06
CA PRO A 44 -3.97 5.18 -10.37
C PRO A 44 -3.50 4.28 -9.20
N LEU A 45 -2.78 3.21 -9.54
CA LEU A 45 -2.09 2.35 -8.57
C LEU A 45 -0.65 2.82 -8.42
N LEU A 46 -0.20 3.11 -7.20
CA LEU A 46 1.19 3.47 -6.96
C LEU A 46 2.11 2.26 -7.06
N ILE A 47 3.17 2.39 -7.86
CA ILE A 47 4.31 1.47 -7.91
C ILE A 47 5.61 2.23 -7.65
N VAL A 48 6.41 1.76 -6.69
CA VAL A 48 7.76 2.29 -6.42
C VAL A 48 8.79 1.27 -6.88
N LEU A 49 9.56 1.61 -7.91
CA LEU A 49 10.63 0.78 -8.45
C LEU A 49 11.97 1.09 -7.79
N GLN A 50 12.82 0.08 -7.67
CA GLN A 50 14.18 0.25 -7.17
C GLN A 50 15.13 0.74 -8.27
N GLU A 51 15.78 1.87 -8.03
CA GLU A 51 16.77 2.48 -8.92
C GLU A 51 18.01 2.85 -8.12
N LYS A 52 19.21 2.65 -8.69
CA LYS A 52 20.50 2.84 -7.97
C LYS A 52 20.65 4.23 -7.33
N ASP A 53 20.14 5.26 -8.00
CA ASP A 53 20.23 6.67 -7.58
C ASP A 53 18.85 7.21 -7.13
N GLY A 54 17.87 6.31 -6.99
CA GLY A 54 16.52 6.62 -6.51
C GLY A 54 15.68 7.41 -7.50
N LYS A 55 16.13 7.46 -8.76
CA LYS A 55 15.51 8.20 -9.86
C LYS A 55 15.67 7.39 -11.14
N PHE A 56 14.65 7.45 -12.00
CA PHE A 56 14.76 6.92 -13.35
C PHE A 56 15.81 7.70 -14.14
N ARG A 57 16.80 6.98 -14.67
CA ARG A 57 17.77 7.57 -15.61
C ARG A 57 17.06 7.93 -16.92
N PRO A 58 17.57 8.89 -17.71
CA PRO A 58 16.90 9.33 -18.94
C PRO A 58 16.53 8.19 -19.91
N VAL A 59 17.42 7.20 -20.04
CA VAL A 59 17.18 6.02 -20.89
C VAL A 59 16.05 5.14 -20.34
N VAL A 60 16.02 4.92 -19.02
CA VAL A 60 14.96 4.16 -18.36
C VAL A 60 13.63 4.89 -18.53
N LYS A 61 13.59 6.19 -18.22
CA LYS A 61 12.39 7.01 -18.35
C LYS A 61 11.83 7.03 -19.78
N LYS A 62 12.69 7.06 -20.80
CA LYS A 62 12.27 7.02 -22.22
C LYS A 62 11.60 5.69 -22.60
N ASN A 63 12.02 4.58 -21.99
CA ASN A 63 11.56 3.24 -22.32
C ASN A 63 10.54 2.70 -21.30
N LEU A 64 10.24 3.47 -20.25
CA LEU A 64 9.33 3.04 -19.19
C LEU A 64 7.91 3.00 -19.76
N PHE A 65 7.27 1.85 -19.63
CA PHE A 65 5.84 1.73 -19.93
C PHE A 65 5.04 2.38 -18.80
N GLU A 66 4.37 3.48 -19.10
CA GLU A 66 3.56 4.26 -18.16
C GLU A 66 2.08 4.15 -18.58
N PRO A 67 1.34 3.14 -18.10
CA PRO A 67 -0.08 3.05 -18.37
C PRO A 67 -0.85 4.09 -17.52
N GLU A 68 -1.97 4.59 -18.04
CA GLU A 68 -2.76 5.65 -17.40
C GLU A 68 -3.25 5.29 -15.98
N ASN A 69 -3.40 4.01 -15.69
CA ASN A 69 -3.90 3.50 -14.43
C ASN A 69 -2.81 3.17 -13.39
N VAL A 70 -1.55 3.53 -13.63
CA VAL A 70 -0.43 3.29 -12.71
C VAL A 70 0.39 4.55 -12.54
N TYR A 71 0.63 4.92 -11.29
CA TYR A 71 1.56 5.99 -10.94
C TYR A 71 2.90 5.40 -10.53
N VAL A 72 3.95 5.64 -11.32
CA VAL A 72 5.26 5.02 -11.12
C VAL A 72 6.26 6.01 -10.52
N LEU A 73 6.87 5.63 -9.39
CA LEU A 73 7.96 6.34 -8.72
C LEU A 73 9.21 5.47 -8.63
N ALA A 74 10.35 6.11 -8.33
CA ALA A 74 11.62 5.43 -8.10
C ALA A 74 12.14 5.70 -6.68
N SER A 75 12.86 4.74 -6.11
CA SER A 75 13.61 4.92 -4.86
C SER A 75 14.84 4.01 -4.80
N ASN A 76 15.81 4.32 -3.94
CA ASN A 76 17.06 3.53 -3.83
C ASN A 76 16.82 2.06 -3.47
N SER A 77 15.71 1.78 -2.77
CA SER A 77 15.37 0.44 -2.29
C SER A 77 14.09 -0.10 -2.93
N GLY A 78 13.38 0.68 -3.75
CA GLY A 78 12.02 0.35 -4.20
C GLY A 78 11.00 0.27 -3.06
N LYS A 79 11.37 0.66 -1.83
CA LYS A 79 10.47 0.75 -0.68
C LYS A 79 9.86 2.14 -0.59
N LEU A 80 8.66 2.23 -0.02
CA LEU A 80 8.06 3.49 0.38
C LEU A 80 8.92 4.22 1.42
N THR A 81 8.92 5.55 1.30
CA THR A 81 9.47 6.48 2.29
C THR A 81 8.40 7.50 2.62
N SER A 82 8.49 8.20 3.74
CA SER A 82 7.53 9.25 4.09
C SER A 82 7.42 10.34 3.02
N ASN A 83 8.48 10.60 2.23
CA ASN A 83 8.43 11.55 1.12
C ASN A 83 7.62 11.01 -0.07
N LEU A 84 7.80 9.73 -0.41
CA LEU A 84 7.01 9.08 -1.46
C LEU A 84 5.54 8.94 -1.06
N VAL A 85 5.26 8.68 0.22
CA VAL A 85 3.90 8.66 0.78
C VAL A 85 3.20 10.01 0.61
N LYS A 86 3.92 11.12 0.80
CA LYS A 86 3.34 12.46 0.61
C LYS A 86 3.05 12.74 -0.86
N GLN A 87 4.00 12.41 -1.73
CA GLN A 87 3.81 12.54 -3.17
C GLN A 87 2.63 11.70 -3.66
N TRP A 88 2.49 10.48 -3.17
CA TRP A 88 1.31 9.65 -3.41
C TRP A 88 0.02 10.30 -2.90
N PHE A 89 0.05 10.84 -1.68
CA PHE A 89 -1.13 11.47 -1.10
C PHE A 89 -1.63 12.65 -1.94
N GLU A 90 -0.72 13.50 -2.41
CA GLU A 90 -1.06 14.70 -3.19
C GLU A 90 -1.44 14.39 -4.64
N GLU A 91 -0.71 13.49 -5.30
CA GLU A 91 -0.83 13.27 -6.75
C GLU A 91 -1.81 12.13 -7.12
N ASP A 92 -2.09 11.21 -6.19
CA ASP A 92 -2.89 10.01 -6.46
C ASP A 92 -4.14 9.97 -5.55
N PHE A 93 -3.96 10.01 -4.23
CA PHE A 93 -5.09 9.88 -3.30
C PHE A 93 -6.04 11.10 -3.32
N LEU A 94 -5.52 12.32 -3.21
CA LEU A 94 -6.37 13.52 -3.14
C LEU A 94 -7.26 13.70 -4.38
N PRO A 95 -6.76 13.59 -5.62
CA PRO A 95 -7.59 13.67 -6.82
C PRO A 95 -8.67 12.58 -6.90
N ALA A 96 -8.39 11.38 -6.36
CA ALA A 96 -9.32 10.27 -6.30
C ALA A 96 -10.36 10.39 -5.16
N SER A 97 -10.12 11.28 -4.19
CA SER A 97 -10.94 11.44 -2.98
C SER A 97 -12.06 12.48 -3.16
N ASN A 98 -13.08 12.41 -2.30
CA ASN A 98 -14.23 13.31 -2.26
C ASN A 98 -14.29 14.03 -0.91
N GLU A 99 -15.22 14.98 -0.78
CA GLU A 99 -15.54 15.57 0.52
C GLU A 99 -15.91 14.48 1.56
N LYS A 100 -15.46 14.65 2.81
CA LYS A 100 -15.74 13.77 3.96
C LYS A 100 -15.22 12.32 3.80
N THR A 101 -14.04 12.16 3.23
CA THR A 101 -13.37 10.85 3.11
C THR A 101 -12.68 10.43 4.42
N VAL A 102 -12.72 9.15 4.77
CA VAL A 102 -11.87 8.58 5.83
C VAL A 102 -10.77 7.73 5.18
N LEU A 103 -9.51 8.13 5.37
CA LEU A 103 -8.34 7.35 4.96
C LEU A 103 -7.87 6.49 6.13
N LEU A 104 -7.97 5.17 5.99
CA LEU A 104 -7.54 4.20 6.98
C LEU A 104 -6.19 3.58 6.56
N LEU A 105 -5.16 3.75 7.37
CA LEU A 105 -3.78 3.32 7.10
C LEU A 105 -3.31 2.23 8.06
N ASP A 106 -2.29 1.47 7.65
CA ASP A 106 -1.58 0.58 8.57
C ASP A 106 -0.83 1.36 9.67
N SER A 107 -0.26 0.66 10.64
CA SER A 107 0.44 1.28 11.76
C SER A 107 1.90 1.67 11.47
N TRP A 108 2.28 1.85 10.20
CA TRP A 108 3.64 2.27 9.87
C TRP A 108 3.86 3.76 10.15
N SER A 109 4.91 4.08 10.89
CA SER A 109 5.23 5.47 11.28
C SER A 109 5.52 6.40 10.10
N GLY A 110 5.80 5.85 8.93
CA GLY A 110 6.04 6.61 7.70
C GLY A 110 4.77 7.14 7.02
N GLN A 111 3.57 6.68 7.43
CA GLN A 111 2.28 7.09 6.87
C GLN A 111 1.24 7.34 7.97
N ASN A 112 1.24 8.55 8.53
CA ASN A 112 0.28 8.95 9.55
C ASN A 112 -0.18 10.39 9.33
N GLU A 113 -1.20 10.79 10.08
CA GLU A 113 -1.77 12.14 10.04
C GLU A 113 -0.69 13.24 10.06
N LYS A 114 0.26 13.16 11.01
CA LYS A 114 1.37 14.14 11.11
C LYS A 114 2.25 14.20 9.85
N THR A 115 2.47 13.06 9.20
CA THR A 115 3.23 12.98 7.95
C THR A 115 2.54 13.81 6.88
N PHE A 116 1.22 13.73 6.77
CA PHE A 116 0.45 14.48 5.79
C PHE A 116 0.27 15.96 6.19
N GLU A 117 0.07 16.28 7.47
CA GLU A 117 -0.09 17.67 7.96
C GLU A 117 1.16 18.55 7.74
N SER A 118 2.34 17.93 7.67
CA SER A 118 3.61 18.64 7.56
C SER A 118 3.84 19.33 6.19
N PHE A 119 2.92 19.22 5.23
CA PHE A 119 3.07 19.71 3.85
C PHE A 119 2.14 20.90 3.54
N SER A 120 2.57 21.78 2.64
CA SER A 120 1.96 23.09 2.40
C SER A 120 0.66 23.01 1.59
N ILE A 121 0.52 22.04 0.68
CA ILE A 121 -0.69 21.81 -0.11
C ILE A 121 -1.74 21.08 0.74
N SER A 122 -1.34 20.03 1.46
CA SER A 122 -2.20 19.27 2.37
C SER A 122 -2.87 20.14 3.44
N ARG A 123 -2.23 21.21 3.93
CA ARG A 123 -2.83 22.09 4.96
C ARG A 123 -4.06 22.88 4.47
N LYS A 124 -4.11 23.23 3.17
CA LYS A 124 -5.28 23.88 2.55
C LYS A 124 -6.34 22.83 2.18
N TYR A 125 -5.92 21.66 1.71
CA TYR A 125 -6.83 20.59 1.29
C TYR A 125 -7.43 19.77 2.45
N PHE A 126 -6.73 19.53 3.56
CA PHE A 126 -7.31 18.86 4.75
C PHE A 126 -8.51 19.63 5.29
N LYS A 127 -8.44 20.97 5.29
CA LYS A 127 -9.55 21.84 5.67
C LYS A 127 -10.65 21.94 4.60
N VAL A 128 -10.33 21.76 3.32
CA VAL A 128 -11.27 21.93 2.20
C VAL A 128 -11.99 20.63 1.83
N VAL A 129 -11.34 19.47 1.96
CA VAL A 129 -11.87 18.15 1.58
C VAL A 129 -12.48 17.41 2.79
N GLY A 130 -12.16 17.80 4.02
CA GLY A 130 -12.69 17.15 5.22
C GLY A 130 -12.24 15.69 5.36
N THR A 131 -11.05 15.37 4.85
CA THR A 131 -10.47 14.02 4.97
C THR A 131 -10.02 13.77 6.40
N THR A 132 -10.43 12.64 6.99
CA THR A 132 -9.95 12.19 8.30
C THR A 132 -9.00 11.02 8.11
N VAL A 133 -7.78 11.12 8.65
CA VAL A 133 -6.82 10.01 8.64
C VAL A 133 -6.98 9.20 9.93
N LYS A 134 -7.07 7.87 9.80
CA LYS A 134 -7.11 6.92 10.91
C LYS A 134 -6.04 5.85 10.71
N THR A 135 -5.53 5.35 11.82
CA THR A 135 -4.49 4.32 11.83
C THR A 135 -5.07 3.05 12.45
N ILE A 136 -4.90 1.94 11.75
CA ILE A 136 -5.22 0.59 12.24
C ILE A 136 -4.29 0.29 13.43
N PRO A 137 -4.77 -0.34 14.52
CA PRO A 137 -3.91 -0.70 15.64
C PRO A 137 -2.77 -1.66 15.25
N ALA A 138 -1.59 -1.46 15.85
CA ALA A 138 -0.42 -2.29 15.57
C ALA A 138 -0.69 -3.77 15.86
N GLY A 139 -0.16 -4.65 15.01
CA GLY A 139 -0.35 -6.09 15.11
C GLY A 139 -1.72 -6.59 14.61
N THR A 140 -2.61 -5.71 14.15
CA THR A 140 -3.95 -6.09 13.66
C THR A 140 -4.11 -6.04 12.14
N THR A 141 -3.12 -5.52 11.40
CA THR A 141 -3.14 -5.43 9.93
C THR A 141 -3.61 -6.72 9.24
N GLY A 142 -2.96 -7.86 9.51
CA GLY A 142 -3.33 -9.14 8.89
C GLY A 142 -4.68 -9.72 9.34
N MET A 143 -5.37 -9.07 10.29
CA MET A 143 -6.69 -9.47 10.78
C MET A 143 -7.81 -8.57 10.25
N ILE A 144 -7.55 -7.26 10.14
CA ILE A 144 -8.61 -6.27 9.88
C ILE A 144 -8.35 -5.34 8.69
N GLN A 145 -7.13 -5.30 8.13
CA GLN A 145 -6.86 -4.48 6.95
C GLN A 145 -7.37 -5.17 5.68
N PRO A 146 -8.34 -4.59 4.94
CA PRO A 146 -8.94 -5.28 3.80
C PRO A 146 -7.95 -5.67 2.71
N LEU A 147 -6.91 -4.86 2.51
CA LEU A 147 -5.85 -5.14 1.53
C LEU A 147 -5.03 -6.38 1.91
N ASP A 148 -4.63 -6.53 3.17
CA ASP A 148 -3.86 -7.69 3.62
C ASP A 148 -4.69 -8.97 3.70
N VAL A 149 -5.92 -8.86 4.19
CA VAL A 149 -6.80 -10.01 4.39
C VAL A 149 -7.28 -10.57 3.04
N PHE A 150 -7.66 -9.69 2.10
CA PHE A 150 -8.38 -10.10 0.89
C PHE A 150 -7.65 -9.80 -0.42
N PHE A 151 -7.05 -8.61 -0.55
CA PHE A 151 -6.40 -8.21 -1.82
C PHE A 151 -5.08 -8.96 -2.04
N PHE A 152 -4.26 -9.02 -1.00
CA PHE A 152 -2.97 -9.71 -0.98
C PHE A 152 -3.04 -11.10 -0.33
N CYS A 153 -4.25 -11.68 -0.21
CA CYS A 153 -4.51 -12.92 0.52
C CYS A 153 -3.48 -14.01 0.20
N GLY A 154 -2.54 -14.22 1.12
CA GLY A 154 -1.51 -15.25 1.00
C GLY A 154 -2.06 -16.67 1.12
N TRP A 155 -3.34 -16.84 1.48
CA TRP A 155 -3.94 -18.14 1.71
C TRP A 155 -4.33 -18.85 0.41
N CYS A 156 -4.92 -18.13 -0.55
CA CYS A 156 -5.40 -18.72 -1.81
C CYS A 156 -4.48 -18.49 -3.03
N ARG A 157 -3.44 -17.65 -2.92
CA ARG A 157 -2.58 -17.21 -4.06
C ARG A 157 -3.33 -16.58 -5.24
N LYS A 158 -4.63 -16.30 -5.09
CA LYS A 158 -5.44 -15.60 -6.09
C LYS A 158 -5.57 -14.15 -5.64
N SER A 159 -5.08 -13.22 -6.45
CA SER A 159 -5.46 -11.81 -6.33
C SER A 159 -6.98 -11.69 -6.52
N LEU A 160 -7.61 -10.78 -5.77
CA LEU A 160 -9.03 -10.38 -5.94
C LEU A 160 -10.11 -11.38 -5.43
N CYS A 161 -9.89 -12.09 -4.31
CA CYS A 161 -10.99 -12.84 -3.66
C CYS A 161 -11.92 -11.91 -2.84
N MET A 162 -12.47 -10.87 -3.46
CA MET A 162 -13.43 -9.94 -2.81
C MET A 162 -14.88 -10.47 -2.84
N LYS A 163 -15.17 -11.47 -3.68
CA LYS A 163 -16.55 -11.99 -3.87
C LYS A 163 -17.08 -12.73 -2.65
N GLU A 164 -16.24 -13.47 -1.92
CA GLU A 164 -16.72 -14.31 -0.81
C GLU A 164 -17.18 -13.46 0.39
N PHE A 165 -16.49 -12.37 0.76
CA PHE A 165 -16.93 -11.60 1.93
C PHE A 165 -18.16 -10.71 1.69
N PHE A 166 -18.30 -10.07 0.51
CA PHE A 166 -19.49 -9.24 0.26
C PHE A 166 -20.77 -10.08 0.17
N ILE A 167 -20.67 -11.29 -0.38
CA ILE A 167 -21.79 -12.22 -0.49
C ILE A 167 -22.06 -12.92 0.84
N ASP A 168 -21.04 -13.35 1.57
CA ASP A 168 -21.24 -14.17 2.78
C ASP A 168 -21.37 -13.34 4.08
N TYR A 169 -20.81 -12.13 4.15
CA TYR A 169 -20.78 -11.30 5.38
C TYR A 169 -21.44 -9.93 5.26
N HIS A 170 -21.69 -9.41 4.06
CA HIS A 170 -22.33 -8.09 3.88
C HIS A 170 -23.81 -8.14 3.46
N TYR A 171 -24.34 -9.31 3.09
CA TYR A 171 -25.78 -9.59 3.23
C TYR A 171 -26.15 -9.86 4.70
N CYS A 172 -25.78 -8.91 5.55
CA CYS A 172 -26.39 -8.73 6.83
C CYS A 172 -27.86 -8.37 6.55
N GLN A 173 -28.79 -9.31 6.75
CA GLN A 173 -30.24 -9.09 6.64
C GLN A 173 -30.80 -8.07 7.65
N ILE A 174 -29.96 -7.22 8.23
CA ILE A 174 -30.30 -6.26 9.29
C ILE A 174 -30.65 -4.87 8.72
N TYR A 175 -30.41 -4.61 7.43
CA TYR A 175 -30.75 -3.32 6.80
C TYR A 175 -31.91 -3.39 5.78
N ASN A 176 -32.69 -4.48 5.76
CA ASN A 176 -33.93 -4.57 4.99
C ASN A 176 -35.17 -4.41 5.89
N ASN A 177 -35.28 -3.25 6.56
CA ASN A 177 -36.54 -2.74 7.09
C ASN A 177 -36.90 -1.43 6.40
#